data_AF-A0A7Y2P863-F1
#
_entry.id   AF-A0A7Y2P863-F1
#
_cell.length_a   1.000
_cell.length_b   1.000
_cell.length_c   1.000
_cell.angle_alpha   90.00
_cell.angle_beta   90.00
_cell.angle_gamma   90.00
#
_symmetry.space_group_name_H-M   'P 1'
#
loop_
_entity.id
_entity.type
_entity.pdbx_description
1 polymer ?
#
loop_
_entity_poly.entity_id
_entity_poly.type
_entity_poly.pdbx_seq_one_letter_code
_entity_poly.pdbx_strand_id
1 'polypeptide(L)'
;LPEPIFTPATKEEKGKHDMNIPFTKMVDIVGKEIAEKARAISLEIYRRAADYARGRGIIIADTKFEFGVANGKLILIDEVLTPDSSRFWPAEGYRPGGAQKSFDKQFVRDYLLTLPWNKTAPGPKLPADVIGKTAEKYREALRILTGKDLE
;
A
#
# COMPACT_ATOMS: atom_id res chain seq x y z
N LEU A 1 -16.16 -3.06 -2.91
CA LEU A 1 -16.81 -1.86 -3.49
C LEU A 1 -17.19 -2.17 -4.93
N PRO A 2 -18.27 -1.58 -5.48
CA PRO A 2 -18.61 -1.75 -6.90
C PRO A 2 -17.52 -1.24 -7.83
N GLU A 3 -16.87 -0.13 -7.46
CA GLU A 3 -15.73 0.46 -8.17
C GLU A 3 -14.68 0.95 -7.17
N PRO A 4 -13.40 1.04 -7.57
CA PRO A 4 -12.38 1.69 -6.76
C PRO A 4 -12.66 3.18 -6.60
N ILE A 5 -12.39 3.68 -5.40
CA ILE A 5 -12.61 5.08 -5.01
C ILE A 5 -11.28 5.74 -4.71
N PHE A 6 -11.24 7.07 -4.88
CA PHE A 6 -10.08 7.87 -4.53
C PHE A 6 -10.29 8.51 -3.14
N THR A 7 -9.44 8.15 -2.19
CA THR A 7 -9.49 8.62 -0.79
C THR A 7 -8.20 9.35 -0.44
N PRO A 8 -8.12 10.68 -0.65
CA PRO A 8 -6.91 11.43 -0.38
C PRO A 8 -6.65 11.57 1.12
N ALA A 9 -5.38 11.67 1.49
CA ALA A 9 -4.93 11.95 2.85
C ALA A 9 -3.86 13.04 2.86
N THR A 10 -3.76 13.79 3.95
CA THR A 10 -2.63 14.71 4.17
C THR A 10 -1.43 13.95 4.69
N LYS A 11 -0.24 14.40 4.27
CA LYS A 11 1.05 13.93 4.80
C LYS A 11 1.36 14.75 6.06
N GLU A 12 1.17 14.14 7.22
CA GLU A 12 1.38 14.83 8.49
C GLU A 12 2.87 14.83 8.89
N GLU A 13 3.22 15.66 9.87
CA GLU A 13 4.58 15.74 10.41
C GLU A 13 5.09 14.38 10.91
N LYS A 14 6.42 14.20 10.90
CA LYS A 14 7.06 12.96 11.39
C LYS A 14 6.54 12.58 12.78
N GLY A 15 5.92 11.41 12.87
CA GLY A 15 5.36 10.85 14.10
C GLY A 15 3.84 10.91 14.22
N LYS A 16 3.14 11.56 13.28
CA LYS A 16 1.68 11.55 13.17
C LYS A 16 1.23 10.65 12.02
N HIS A 17 0.03 10.08 12.13
CA HIS A 17 -0.59 9.31 11.04
C HIS A 17 -1.19 10.25 10.00
N ASP A 18 -1.12 9.86 8.73
CA ASP A 18 -1.80 10.55 7.65
C ASP A 18 -3.31 10.62 7.92
N MET A 19 -3.89 11.78 7.64
CA MET A 19 -5.30 12.04 7.91
C MET A 19 -6.11 12.03 6.63
N ASN A 20 -7.12 11.15 6.56
CA ASN A 20 -8.06 11.13 5.45
C ASN A 20 -8.78 12.48 5.35
N ILE A 21 -8.82 13.04 4.15
CA ILE A 21 -9.48 14.32 3.87
C ILE A 21 -10.54 14.14 2.78
N PRO A 22 -11.61 14.96 2.78
CA PRO A 22 -12.51 15.00 1.65
C PRO A 22 -11.80 15.55 0.41
N PHE A 23 -12.26 15.15 -0.78
CA PHE A 23 -11.69 15.64 -2.05
C PHE A 23 -11.74 17.16 -2.18
N THR A 24 -12.78 17.81 -1.64
CA THR A 24 -12.89 19.28 -1.58
C THR A 24 -11.71 19.92 -0.85
N LYS A 25 -11.27 19.33 0.27
CA LYS A 25 -10.10 19.82 1.01
C LYS A 25 -8.81 19.66 0.22
N MET A 26 -8.66 18.57 -0.54
CA MET A 26 -7.51 18.41 -1.44
C MET A 26 -7.51 19.50 -2.53
N VAL A 27 -8.68 19.81 -3.11
CA VAL A 27 -8.83 20.90 -4.08
C VAL A 27 -8.39 22.24 -3.49
N ASP A 28 -8.72 22.52 -2.22
CA ASP A 28 -8.28 23.74 -1.54
C ASP A 28 -6.75 23.80 -1.36
N ILE A 29 -6.09 22.64 -1.22
CA ILE A 29 -4.63 22.55 -0.95
C ILE A 29 -3.82 22.64 -2.25
N VAL A 30 -4.19 21.88 -3.28
CA VAL A 30 -3.38 21.74 -4.51
C VAL A 30 -4.01 22.38 -5.75
N GLY A 31 -5.22 22.92 -5.63
CA GLY A 31 -6.00 23.44 -6.75
C GLY A 31 -6.79 22.35 -7.49
N LYS A 32 -7.90 22.77 -8.12
CA LYS A 32 -8.86 21.86 -8.77
C LYS A 32 -8.23 21.00 -9.88
N GLU A 33 -7.47 21.62 -10.76
CA GLU A 33 -6.87 20.94 -11.92
C GLU A 33 -5.93 19.81 -11.49
N ILE A 34 -5.04 20.09 -10.54
CA ILE A 34 -4.10 19.09 -10.02
C ILE A 34 -4.82 17.99 -9.26
N ALA A 35 -5.81 18.34 -8.42
CA ALA A 35 -6.58 17.36 -7.66
C ALA A 35 -7.37 16.39 -8.58
N GLU A 36 -8.02 16.91 -9.61
CA GLU A 36 -8.74 16.09 -10.58
C GLU A 36 -7.81 15.18 -11.38
N LYS A 37 -6.65 15.70 -11.80
CA LYS A 37 -5.62 14.93 -12.50
C LYS A 37 -5.03 13.82 -11.63
N ALA A 38 -4.72 14.12 -10.37
CA ALA A 38 -4.21 13.14 -9.42
C ALA A 38 -5.23 12.01 -9.19
N ARG A 39 -6.51 12.36 -9.00
CA ARG A 39 -7.60 11.38 -8.88
C ARG A 39 -7.71 10.48 -10.12
N ALA A 40 -7.74 11.08 -11.31
CA ALA A 40 -7.89 10.34 -12.56
C ALA A 40 -6.73 9.35 -12.77
N ILE A 41 -5.49 9.83 -12.64
CA ILE A 41 -4.28 9.02 -12.81
C ILE A 41 -4.20 7.91 -11.74
N SER A 42 -4.47 8.23 -10.48
CA SER A 42 -4.45 7.23 -9.39
C SER A 42 -5.41 6.07 -9.66
N LEU A 43 -6.64 6.38 -10.06
CA LEU A 43 -7.65 5.35 -10.35
C LEU A 43 -7.29 4.56 -11.61
N GLU A 44 -6.71 5.19 -12.63
CA GLU A 44 -6.25 4.50 -13.84
C GLU A 44 -5.11 3.52 -13.54
N ILE A 45 -4.08 3.97 -12.82
CA ILE A 45 -2.95 3.11 -12.41
C ILE A 45 -3.46 1.96 -11.55
N TYR A 46 -4.29 2.25 -10.54
CA TYR A 46 -4.85 1.22 -9.67
C TYR A 46 -5.63 0.17 -10.46
N ARG A 47 -6.54 0.56 -11.37
CA ARG A 47 -7.32 -0.40 -12.16
C ARG A 47 -6.43 -1.32 -12.99
N ARG A 48 -5.48 -0.75 -13.75
CA ARG A 48 -4.53 -1.52 -14.57
C ARG A 48 -3.72 -2.50 -13.73
N ALA A 49 -3.22 -2.06 -12.58
CA ALA A 49 -2.43 -2.89 -11.68
C ALA A 49 -3.26 -3.99 -11.01
N ALA A 50 -4.45 -3.66 -10.53
CA ALA A 50 -5.36 -4.60 -9.90
C ALA A 50 -5.79 -5.69 -10.87
N ASP A 51 -6.08 -5.35 -12.13
CA ASP A 51 -6.44 -6.33 -13.16
C ASP A 51 -5.24 -7.23 -13.52
N TYR A 52 -4.06 -6.63 -13.67
CA TYR A 52 -2.82 -7.39 -13.92
C TYR A 52 -2.50 -8.38 -12.79
N ALA A 53 -2.56 -7.92 -11.54
CA ALA A 53 -2.28 -8.73 -10.35
C ALA A 53 -3.34 -9.82 -10.15
N ARG A 54 -4.62 -9.51 -10.42
CA ARG A 54 -5.72 -10.48 -10.31
C ARG A 54 -5.52 -11.65 -11.26
N GLY A 55 -5.05 -11.40 -12.49
CA GLY A 55 -4.68 -12.44 -13.44
C GLY A 55 -3.53 -13.35 -12.98
N ARG A 56 -2.82 -12.98 -11.90
CA ARG A 56 -1.72 -13.73 -11.27
C ARG A 56 -2.07 -14.26 -9.89
N GLY A 57 -3.33 -14.18 -9.48
CA GLY A 57 -3.78 -14.67 -8.19
C GLY A 57 -3.51 -13.73 -7.02
N ILE A 58 -3.28 -12.43 -7.26
CA ILE A 58 -3.16 -11.41 -6.21
C ILE A 58 -4.28 -10.38 -6.33
N ILE A 59 -4.95 -10.08 -5.21
CA ILE A 59 -5.88 -8.97 -5.05
C ILE A 59 -5.12 -7.80 -4.43
N ILE A 60 -5.12 -6.65 -5.12
CA ILE A 60 -4.67 -5.38 -4.54
C ILE A 60 -5.87 -4.70 -3.90
N ALA A 61 -5.98 -4.77 -2.57
CA ALA A 61 -7.13 -4.23 -1.86
C ALA A 61 -7.16 -2.71 -1.87
N ASP A 62 -6.01 -2.09 -1.65
CA ASP A 62 -5.76 -0.65 -1.74
C ASP A 62 -4.27 -0.38 -1.96
N THR A 63 -3.94 0.87 -2.33
CA THR A 63 -2.58 1.35 -2.49
C THR A 63 -2.49 2.85 -2.20
N LYS A 64 -1.34 3.30 -1.72
CA LYS A 64 -0.94 4.70 -1.67
C LYS A 64 -0.10 5.04 -2.89
N PHE A 65 -0.35 6.21 -3.48
CA PHE A 65 0.55 6.84 -4.45
C PHE A 65 0.97 8.19 -3.91
N GLU A 66 2.22 8.57 -4.12
CA GLU A 66 2.67 9.96 -3.90
C GLU A 66 2.89 10.65 -5.23
N PHE A 67 2.48 11.91 -5.30
CA PHE A 67 2.71 12.75 -6.46
C PHE A 67 3.46 14.01 -6.03
N GLY A 68 4.49 14.35 -6.81
CA GLY A 68 5.12 15.66 -6.78
C GLY A 68 4.54 16.57 -7.86
N VAL A 69 4.71 17.89 -7.70
CA VAL A 69 4.45 18.86 -8.76
C VAL A 69 5.75 19.56 -9.09
N ALA A 70 6.18 19.48 -10.36
CA ALA A 70 7.33 20.20 -10.86
C ALA A 70 7.00 20.85 -12.20
N ASN A 71 7.30 22.14 -12.36
CA ASN A 71 7.00 22.92 -13.56
C ASN A 71 5.52 22.82 -13.99
N GLY A 72 4.59 22.85 -13.02
CA GLY A 72 3.15 22.71 -13.27
C GLY A 72 2.70 21.31 -13.71
N LYS A 73 3.60 20.32 -13.74
CA LYS A 73 3.28 18.93 -14.10
C LYS A 73 3.23 18.06 -12.86
N LEU A 74 2.20 17.23 -12.79
CA LEU A 74 2.09 16.16 -11.81
C LEU A 74 3.03 15.01 -12.19
N ILE A 75 3.83 14.56 -11.23
CA ILE A 75 4.82 13.50 -11.40
C ILE A 75 4.55 12.43 -10.35
N LEU A 76 4.43 11.17 -10.77
CA LEU A 76 4.39 10.04 -9.84
C LEU A 76 5.78 9.84 -9.24
N ILE A 77 5.84 9.79 -7.92
CA ILE A 77 7.08 9.64 -7.15
C ILE A 77 6.92 8.49 -6.14
N ASP A 78 7.91 8.34 -5.26
CA ASP A 78 7.94 7.30 -4.22
C ASP A 78 7.90 5.87 -4.82
N GLU A 79 7.79 4.86 -3.97
CA GLU A 79 7.47 3.51 -4.41
C GLU A 79 6.01 3.38 -4.89
N VAL A 80 5.77 2.43 -5.79
CA VAL A 80 4.48 2.24 -6.46
C VAL A 80 4.14 0.76 -6.45
N LEU A 81 3.00 0.40 -5.87
CA LEU A 81 2.46 -0.97 -5.89
C LEU A 81 3.42 -2.01 -5.29
N THR A 82 3.94 -1.70 -4.11
CA THR A 82 4.78 -2.60 -3.31
C THR A 82 3.97 -3.14 -2.13
N PRO A 83 4.39 -4.24 -1.47
CA PRO A 83 3.72 -4.72 -0.26
C PRO A 83 3.79 -3.74 0.94
N ASP A 84 4.59 -2.68 0.85
CA ASP A 84 4.67 -1.61 1.85
C ASP A 84 3.66 -0.49 1.58
N SER A 85 3.48 -0.13 0.31
CA SER A 85 2.54 0.90 -0.13
C SER A 85 1.14 0.37 -0.45
N SER A 86 0.97 -0.95 -0.54
CA SER A 86 -0.28 -1.62 -0.93
C SER A 86 -0.60 -2.82 -0.06
N ARG A 87 -1.89 -3.14 0.07
CA ARG A 87 -2.34 -4.39 0.68
C ARG A 87 -2.57 -5.45 -0.39
N PHE A 88 -1.71 -6.45 -0.41
CA PHE A 88 -1.78 -7.58 -1.33
C PHE A 88 -2.36 -8.80 -0.63
N TRP A 89 -3.46 -9.33 -1.15
CA TRP A 89 -4.07 -10.55 -0.66
C TRP A 89 -3.95 -11.66 -1.72
N PRO A 90 -3.71 -12.92 -1.33
CA PRO A 90 -3.89 -14.02 -2.26
C PRO A 90 -5.36 -14.08 -2.67
N ALA A 91 -5.62 -14.21 -3.97
CA ALA A 91 -6.96 -14.41 -4.49
C ALA A 91 -7.54 -15.74 -4.00
N GLU A 92 -6.68 -16.75 -3.88
CA GLU A 92 -7.04 -18.01 -3.24
C GLU A 92 -7.35 -17.79 -1.75
N GLY A 93 -8.54 -18.22 -1.34
CA GLY A 93 -8.98 -18.12 0.05
C GLY A 93 -9.53 -16.75 0.48
N TYR A 94 -9.59 -15.76 -0.43
CA TYR A 94 -10.27 -14.50 -0.15
C TYR A 94 -11.75 -14.72 0.17
N ARG A 95 -12.23 -14.11 1.27
CA ARG A 95 -13.65 -14.14 1.66
C ARG A 95 -14.09 -12.80 2.25
N PRO A 96 -15.13 -12.14 1.74
CA PRO A 96 -15.60 -10.88 2.31
C PRO A 96 -16.10 -11.07 3.76
N GLY A 97 -16.03 -10.00 4.56
CA GLY A 97 -16.57 -9.97 5.93
C GLY A 97 -15.63 -10.49 7.03
N GLY A 98 -14.36 -10.78 6.71
CA GLY A 98 -13.37 -11.23 7.69
C GLY A 98 -11.95 -10.72 7.42
N ALA A 99 -11.03 -11.12 8.29
CA ALA A 99 -9.59 -10.86 8.08
C ALA A 99 -9.08 -11.64 6.86
N GLN A 100 -8.19 -11.02 6.09
CA GLN A 100 -7.57 -11.63 4.92
C GLN A 100 -6.12 -11.99 5.22
N LYS A 101 -5.63 -13.08 4.62
CA LYS A 101 -4.18 -13.30 4.52
C LYS A 101 -3.58 -12.19 3.67
N SER A 102 -2.35 -11.78 3.99
CA SER A 102 -1.68 -10.68 3.32
C SER A 102 -0.24 -11.06 2.98
N PHE A 103 0.30 -10.55 1.87
CA PHE A 103 1.71 -10.63 1.53
C PHE A 103 2.54 -9.54 2.23
N ASP A 104 2.10 -9.11 3.41
CA ASP A 104 2.68 -7.97 4.13
C ASP A 104 3.37 -8.40 5.43
N LYS A 105 3.63 -7.40 6.28
CA LYS A 105 4.28 -7.47 7.59
C LYS A 105 3.50 -8.28 8.65
N GLN A 106 2.57 -9.16 8.28
CA GLN A 106 1.75 -9.93 9.24
C GLN A 106 2.60 -10.73 10.24
N PHE A 107 3.69 -11.39 9.80
CA PHE A 107 4.60 -12.10 10.70
C PHE A 107 5.26 -11.19 11.73
N VAL A 108 5.63 -9.97 11.32
CA VAL A 108 6.19 -8.96 12.23
C VAL A 108 5.11 -8.49 13.20
N ARG A 109 3.90 -8.18 12.72
CA ARG A 109 2.78 -7.74 13.56
C ARG A 109 2.42 -8.80 14.61
N ASP A 110 2.26 -10.05 14.18
CA ASP A 110 1.92 -11.17 15.07
C ASP A 110 3.01 -11.37 16.13
N TYR A 111 4.29 -11.35 15.75
CA TYR A 111 5.39 -11.44 16.70
C TYR A 111 5.38 -10.28 17.70
N LEU A 112 5.21 -9.04 17.24
CA LEU A 112 5.19 -7.86 18.12
C LEU A 112 4.02 -7.90 19.11
N LEU A 113 2.88 -8.48 18.74
CA LEU A 113 1.73 -8.66 19.65
C LEU A 113 1.99 -9.68 20.76
N THR A 114 3.00 -10.55 20.63
CA THR A 114 3.41 -11.47 21.71
C THR A 114 4.27 -10.80 22.78
N LEU A 115 4.79 -9.60 22.49
CA LEU A 115 5.70 -8.88 23.37
C LEU A 115 4.93 -7.84 24.20
N PRO A 116 5.36 -7.56 25.45
CA PRO A 116 4.84 -6.45 26.25
C PRO A 116 5.42 -5.10 25.78
N TRP A 117 5.40 -4.85 24.47
CA TRP A 117 5.91 -3.62 23.87
C TRP A 117 4.77 -2.62 23.67
N ASN A 118 4.94 -1.41 24.19
CA ASN A 118 3.94 -0.34 24.14
C ASN A 118 3.83 0.36 22.76
N LYS A 119 4.47 -0.19 21.72
CA LYS A 119 4.53 0.36 20.35
C LYS A 119 5.24 1.72 20.26
N THR A 120 6.08 2.05 21.25
CA THR A 120 6.90 3.27 21.26
C THR A 120 8.35 2.93 20.91
N ALA A 121 8.99 3.76 20.09
CA ALA A 121 10.38 3.59 19.74
C ALA A 121 11.32 3.69 20.97
N PRO A 122 12.44 2.94 20.99
CA PRO A 122 12.89 1.98 19.98
C PRO A 122 12.08 0.67 20.01
N GLY A 123 11.88 0.09 18.83
CA GLY A 123 11.22 -1.22 18.71
C GLY A 123 12.13 -2.39 19.13
N PRO A 124 11.56 -3.53 19.52
CA PRO A 124 12.33 -4.72 19.88
C PRO A 124 13.09 -5.29 18.66
N LYS A 125 14.16 -6.03 18.92
CA LYS A 125 14.84 -6.80 17.87
C LYS A 125 13.96 -7.97 17.44
N LEU A 126 13.83 -8.16 16.12
CA LEU A 126 13.09 -9.28 15.57
C LEU A 126 13.98 -10.54 15.47
N PRO A 127 13.45 -11.73 15.81
CA PRO A 127 14.12 -12.99 15.59
C PRO A 127 14.42 -13.24 14.11
N ALA A 128 15.49 -13.98 13.83
CA ALA A 128 15.91 -14.30 12.47
C ALA A 128 14.84 -15.04 11.66
N ASP A 129 14.02 -15.88 12.29
CA ASP A 129 12.97 -16.62 11.60
C ASP A 129 11.82 -15.69 11.16
N VAL A 130 11.44 -14.70 11.97
CA VAL A 130 10.43 -13.68 11.63
C VAL A 130 10.92 -12.82 10.47
N ILE A 131 12.20 -12.43 10.50
CA ILE A 131 12.86 -11.69 9.41
C ILE A 131 12.83 -12.52 8.12
N GLY A 132 13.28 -13.79 8.20
CA GLY A 132 13.32 -14.70 7.05
C GLY A 132 11.95 -14.94 6.43
N LYS A 133 10.92 -15.23 7.26
CA LYS A 133 9.53 -15.43 6.80
C LYS A 133 8.95 -14.18 6.14
N THR A 134 9.26 -13.01 6.70
CA THR A 134 8.80 -11.73 6.14
C THR A 134 9.48 -11.49 4.80
N ALA A 135 10.81 -11.60 4.71
CA ALA A 135 11.55 -11.45 3.46
C ALA A 135 11.03 -12.40 2.37
N GLU A 136 10.73 -13.65 2.74
CA GLU A 136 10.22 -14.64 1.79
C GLU A 136 8.84 -14.28 1.23
N LYS A 137 7.96 -13.64 2.01
CA LYS A 137 6.68 -13.14 1.48
C LYS A 137 6.84 -12.06 0.43
N TYR A 138 7.83 -11.17 0.60
CA TYR A 138 8.11 -10.13 -0.38
C TYR A 138 8.66 -10.74 -1.68
N ARG A 139 9.56 -11.74 -1.57
CA ARG A 139 10.05 -12.49 -2.74
C ARG A 139 8.94 -13.29 -3.43
N GLU A 140 8.04 -13.90 -2.67
CA GLU A 140 6.88 -14.60 -3.21
C GLU A 140 6.00 -13.66 -4.02
N ALA A 141 5.65 -12.48 -3.46
CA ALA A 141 4.88 -11.47 -4.19
C ALA A 141 5.62 -10.98 -5.45
N LEU A 142 6.93 -10.75 -5.38
CA LEU A 142 7.76 -10.39 -6.53
C LEU A 142 7.69 -11.45 -7.63
N ARG A 143 7.90 -12.73 -7.29
CA ARG A 143 7.87 -13.84 -8.24
C ARG A 143 6.51 -13.99 -8.89
N ILE A 144 5.42 -13.91 -8.11
CA ILE A 144 4.06 -14.00 -8.65
C ILE A 144 3.78 -12.85 -9.62
N LEU A 145 4.13 -11.61 -9.26
CA LEU A 145 3.82 -10.44 -10.07
C LEU A 145 4.71 -10.31 -11.32
N THR A 146 5.98 -10.68 -11.22
CA THR A 146 6.98 -10.39 -12.27
C THR A 146 7.45 -11.62 -13.03
N GLY A 147 7.26 -12.83 -12.47
CA GLY A 147 7.84 -14.06 -12.99
C GLY A 147 9.36 -14.18 -12.80
N LYS A 148 9.97 -13.30 -12.01
CA LYS A 148 11.43 -13.24 -11.76
C LYS A 148 11.73 -13.36 -10.26
N ASP A 149 12.93 -13.82 -9.94
CA ASP A 149 13.48 -13.75 -8.58
C ASP A 149 14.52 -12.61 -8.47
N LEU A 150 14.95 -12.31 -7.24
CA LEU A 150 16.10 -11.43 -7.00
C LEU A 150 17.38 -12.14 -7.45
N GLU A 151 18.17 -11.48 -8.30
CA GLU A 151 19.53 -11.93 -8.69
C GLU A 151 20.50 -11.88 -7.51
#